data_AF-A0A3B9IQI6-F1
#
_entry.id   AF-A0A3B9IQI6-F1
#
_cell.length_a   1.000
_cell.length_b   1.000
_cell.length_c   1.000
_cell.angle_alpha   90.00
_cell.angle_beta   90.00
_cell.angle_gamma   90.00
#
_symmetry.space_group_name_H-M   'P 1'
#
loop_
_entity.id
_entity.type
_entity.pdbx_description
1 polymer ?
#
loop_
_entity_poly.entity_id
_entity_poly.type
_entity_poly.pdbx_seq_one_letter_code
_entity_poly.pdbx_strand_id
1 'polypeptide(L)'
;MDVVLLTTDPVRLSWARAVLAAEGIDSLVFDEQMSLAEGSIGAFPRRLMVDDALAPRARRLLDEAAQGLGETAPISAPPRRPAPQATGGLAGLVARMLGPRR
;
A
#
# COMPACT_ATOMS: atom_id res chain seq x y z
N MET A 1 1.58 19.20 0.79
CA MET A 1 1.34 17.90 0.14
C MET A 1 1.44 16.82 1.21
N ASP A 2 0.37 16.06 1.44
CA ASP A 2 0.24 15.06 2.50
C ASP A 2 0.09 13.66 1.89
N VAL A 3 0.58 12.64 2.60
CA VAL A 3 0.51 11.25 2.14
C VAL A 3 -0.86 10.65 2.49
N VAL A 4 -1.50 10.02 1.52
CA VAL A 4 -2.82 9.40 1.70
C VAL A 4 -2.78 7.88 1.54
N LEU A 5 -1.74 7.36 0.87
CA LEU A 5 -1.51 5.93 0.73
C LEU A 5 -0.01 5.63 0.65
N LEU A 6 0.42 4.59 1.36
CA LEU A 6 1.75 4.00 1.25
C LEU A 6 1.60 2.54 0.85
N THR A 7 2.12 2.14 -0.33
CA THR A 7 1.93 0.77 -0.84
C THR A 7 3.08 0.29 -1.73
N THR A 8 3.41 -0.99 -1.62
CA THR A 8 4.29 -1.72 -2.55
C THR A 8 3.52 -2.33 -3.73
N ASP A 9 2.20 -2.54 -3.56
CA ASP A 9 1.32 -3.15 -4.56
C ASP A 9 0.97 -2.15 -5.68
N PRO A 10 1.38 -2.40 -6.94
CA PRO A 10 1.08 -1.54 -8.07
C PRO A 10 -0.41 -1.53 -8.45
N VAL A 11 -1.17 -2.60 -8.18
CA VAL A 11 -2.61 -2.67 -8.46
C VAL A 11 -3.34 -1.73 -7.51
N ARG A 12 -3.06 -1.83 -6.21
CA ARG A 12 -3.61 -0.92 -5.18
C ARG A 12 -3.26 0.54 -5.46
N LEU A 13 -2.03 0.82 -5.91
CA LEU A 13 -1.62 2.18 -6.28
C LEU A 13 -2.41 2.73 -7.48
N SER A 14 -2.55 1.91 -8.53
CA SER A 14 -3.27 2.29 -9.75
C SER A 14 -4.76 2.53 -9.45
N TRP A 15 -5.37 1.66 -8.64
CA TRP A 15 -6.74 1.82 -8.18
C TRP A 15 -6.94 3.12 -7.39
N ALA A 16 -6.08 3.41 -6.41
CA ALA A 16 -6.20 4.62 -5.60
C ALA A 16 -6.08 5.90 -6.44
N ARG A 17 -5.18 5.93 -7.43
CA ARG A 17 -5.07 7.03 -8.40
C ARG A 17 -6.37 7.20 -9.19
N ALA A 18 -6.96 6.11 -9.66
CA ALA A 18 -8.20 6.16 -10.44
C ALA A 18 -9.38 6.68 -9.61
N VAL A 19 -9.51 6.25 -8.35
CA VAL A 19 -10.55 6.75 -7.42
C VAL A 19 -10.42 8.26 -7.20
N LEU A 20 -9.21 8.75 -6.94
CA LEU A 20 -8.98 10.19 -6.73
C LEU A 20 -9.21 11.00 -8.03
N ALA A 21 -8.77 10.49 -9.18
CA ALA A 21 -8.94 11.15 -10.47
C ALA A 21 -10.43 11.25 -10.87
N ALA A 22 -11.26 10.25 -10.56
CA ALA A 22 -12.70 10.28 -10.83
C ALA A 22 -13.40 11.42 -10.06
N GLU A 23 -12.85 11.84 -8.93
CA GLU A 23 -13.35 12.94 -8.09
C GLU A 23 -12.66 14.28 -8.37
N GLY A 24 -11.79 14.34 -9.39
CA GLY A 24 -11.03 15.54 -9.75
C GLY A 24 -9.94 15.92 -8.75
N ILE A 25 -9.44 14.95 -7.97
CA ILE A 25 -8.34 15.15 -7.02
C ILE A 25 -7.02 14.76 -7.68
N ASP A 26 -6.17 15.74 -7.89
CA ASP A 26 -4.81 15.51 -8.37
C ASP A 26 -3.98 14.75 -7.33
N SER A 27 -3.25 13.73 -7.79
CA SER A 27 -2.39 12.91 -6.94
C SER A 27 -1.01 12.71 -7.58
N LEU A 28 0.01 12.74 -6.72
CA LEU A 28 1.41 12.58 -7.09
C LEU A 28 1.95 11.31 -6.46
N VAL A 29 2.65 10.49 -7.24
CA VAL A 29 3.35 9.31 -6.75
C VAL A 29 4.81 9.66 -6.53
N PHE A 30 5.24 9.55 -5.28
CA PHE A 30 6.65 9.63 -4.91
C PHE A 30 7.27 8.23 -4.92
N ASP A 31 8.57 8.18 -5.19
CA ASP A 31 9.39 6.95 -5.24
C ASP A 31 9.12 6.03 -6.46
N GLU A 32 8.50 6.56 -7.52
CA GLU A 32 8.20 5.84 -8.77
C GLU A 32 9.47 5.44 -9.53
N GLN A 33 10.47 6.34 -9.60
CA GLN A 33 11.69 6.12 -10.38
C GLN A 33 12.63 5.07 -9.76
N MET A 34 12.67 4.94 -8.42
CA MET A 34 13.45 3.88 -7.76
C MET A 34 12.92 2.48 -8.11
N SER A 35 11.61 2.34 -8.29
CA SER A 35 11.02 1.05 -8.63
C SER A 35 11.30 0.60 -10.06
N LEU A 36 11.53 1.53 -10.99
CA LEU A 36 11.88 1.23 -12.38
C LEU A 36 13.36 0.88 -12.52
N ALA A 37 14.24 1.51 -11.73
CA ALA A 37 15.68 1.37 -11.82
C ALA A 37 16.23 0.04 -11.26
N GLU A 38 15.62 -0.54 -10.22
CA GLU A 38 16.12 -1.78 -9.62
C GLU A 38 15.70 -3.07 -10.31
N GLY A 39 14.71 -3.03 -11.22
CA GLY A 39 14.09 -4.26 -11.75
C GLY A 39 13.44 -5.15 -10.65
N SER A 40 13.34 -4.63 -9.42
CA SER A 40 13.03 -5.37 -8.20
C SER A 40 11.56 -5.21 -7.84
N ILE A 41 10.78 -6.29 -8.04
CA ILE A 41 9.64 -6.87 -7.29
C ILE A 41 8.85 -5.97 -6.30
N GLY A 42 8.71 -4.67 -6.53
CA GLY A 42 7.96 -3.75 -5.66
C GLY A 42 8.43 -3.70 -4.20
N ALA A 43 9.72 -3.90 -3.92
CA ALA A 43 10.22 -3.99 -2.54
C ALA A 43 10.12 -2.68 -1.75
N PHE A 44 10.11 -1.53 -2.44
CA PHE A 44 10.00 -0.22 -1.81
C PHE A 44 8.57 0.32 -1.85
N PRO A 45 8.05 0.80 -0.72
CA PRO A 45 6.73 1.38 -0.68
C PRO A 45 6.72 2.73 -1.40
N ARG A 46 5.72 2.94 -2.24
CA ARG A 46 5.47 4.18 -2.97
C ARG A 46 4.47 5.02 -2.20
N ARG A 47 4.67 6.33 -2.21
CA ARG A 47 3.84 7.31 -1.50
C ARG A 47 2.92 8.00 -2.48
N LEU A 48 1.61 7.81 -2.32
CA LEU A 48 0.61 8.61 -3.01
C LEU A 48 0.29 9.84 -2.18
N MET A 49 0.53 11.02 -2.75
CA MET A 49 0.39 12.30 -2.09
C MET A 49 -0.65 13.16 -2.81
N VAL A 50 -1.34 14.00 -2.05
CA VAL A 50 -2.31 14.99 -2.56
C VAL A 50 -2.06 16.33 -1.87
N ASP A 51 -2.73 17.38 -2.34
CA ASP A 51 -2.72 18.68 -1.66
C ASP A 51 -3.23 18.55 -0.20
N ASP A 52 -2.60 19.28 0.73
CA ASP A 52 -2.91 19.18 2.16
C ASP A 52 -4.37 19.52 2.45
N ALA A 53 -4.95 20.47 1.70
CA ALA A 53 -6.35 20.87 1.84
C ALA A 53 -7.32 19.76 1.41
N LEU A 54 -6.88 18.87 0.51
CA LEU A 54 -7.69 17.77 -0.02
C LEU A 54 -7.43 16.44 0.69
N ALA A 55 -6.34 16.34 1.47
CA ALA A 55 -5.95 15.10 2.14
C ALA A 55 -7.05 14.45 3.00
N PRO A 56 -7.83 15.19 3.82
CA PRO A 56 -8.94 14.59 4.57
C PRO A 56 -10.03 14.00 3.68
N ARG A 57 -10.37 14.70 2.58
CA ARG A 57 -11.36 14.24 1.59
C ARG A 57 -10.85 13.02 0.83
N ALA A 58 -9.60 13.05 0.39
CA ALA A 58 -8.96 11.96 -0.34
C ALA A 58 -8.92 10.68 0.51
N ARG A 59 -8.52 10.75 1.79
CA ARG A 59 -8.54 9.60 2.71
C ARG A 59 -9.93 8.99 2.83
N ARG A 60 -10.94 9.83 3.02
CA ARG A 60 -12.34 9.39 3.14
C ARG A 60 -12.83 8.68 1.88
N LEU A 61 -12.58 9.24 0.70
CA LEU A 61 -12.96 8.65 -0.58
C LEU A 61 -12.30 7.28 -0.80
N LEU A 62 -11.01 7.17 -0.49
CA LEU A 62 -10.29 5.90 -0.59
C LEU A 62 -10.87 4.86 0.39
N ASP A 63 -11.18 5.25 1.62
CA ASP A 63 -11.77 4.34 2.61
C ASP A 63 -13.19 3.90 2.24
N GLU A 64 -14.02 4.80 1.69
CA GLU A 64 -15.36 4.49 1.19
C GLU A 64 -15.31 3.55 -0.03
N ALA A 65 -14.41 3.82 -0.98
CA ALA A 65 -14.20 2.97 -2.15
C ALA A 65 -13.66 1.58 -1.77
N ALA A 66 -12.79 1.49 -0.76
CA ALA A 66 -12.25 0.22 -0.25
C ALA A 66 -13.35 -0.67 0.35
N GLN A 67 -14.27 -0.08 1.11
CA GLN A 67 -15.41 -0.79 1.69
C GLN A 67 -16.30 -1.40 0.61
N GLY A 68 -16.48 -0.71 -0.52
CA GLY A 68 -17.20 -1.25 -1.69
C GLY A 68 -16.57 -2.51 -2.29
N LEU A 69 -15.27 -2.73 -2.07
CA LEU A 69 -14.54 -3.94 -2.48
C LEU A 69 -14.53 -5.04 -1.41
N GLY A 70 -15.18 -4.81 -0.25
CA GLY A 70 -15.19 -5.75 0.88
C GLY A 70 -13.96 -5.63 1.81
N GLU A 71 -13.09 -4.63 1.61
CA GLU A 71 -11.98 -4.34 2.52
C GLU A 71 -12.52 -3.58 3.74
N THR A 72 -12.35 -4.15 4.94
CA THR A 72 -12.91 -3.59 6.18
C THR A 72 -11.94 -2.68 6.93
N ALA A 73 -10.66 -2.71 6.56
CA ALA A 73 -9.65 -1.85 7.14
C ALA A 73 -9.51 -0.55 6.32
N PRO A 74 -9.40 0.62 6.98
CA PRO A 74 -9.12 1.88 6.29
C PRO A 74 -7.78 1.77 5.56
N ILE A 75 -7.80 2.06 4.27
CA ILE A 75 -6.62 2.11 3.42
C ILE A 75 -5.75 3.32 3.77
N SER A 76 -6.36 4.37 4.30
CA SER A 76 -5.69 5.61 4.72
C SER A 76 -4.92 5.52 6.04
N ALA A 77 -5.08 4.44 6.81
CA ALA A 77 -4.41 4.29 8.10
C ALA A 77 -2.88 4.37 7.92
N PRO A 78 -2.15 5.05 8.83
CA PRO A 78 -0.69 5.02 8.81
C PRO A 78 -0.25 3.55 8.81
N PRO A 79 0.85 3.20 8.12
CA PRO A 79 1.31 1.83 8.07
C PRO A 79 1.47 1.34 9.51
N ARG A 80 0.54 0.49 9.98
CA ARG A 80 0.80 -0.33 11.16
C ARG A 80 2.11 -1.02 10.82
N ARG A 81 3.12 -0.92 11.71
CA ARG A 81 4.47 -1.50 11.53
C ARG A 81 4.39 -2.65 10.54
N PRO A 82 5.12 -2.61 9.41
CA PRO A 82 4.93 -3.59 8.36
C PRO A 82 4.89 -4.96 9.03
N ALA A 83 3.73 -5.64 8.95
CA ALA A 83 3.69 -7.05 9.29
C ALA A 83 4.81 -7.67 8.48
N PRO A 84 5.70 -8.50 9.07
CA PRO A 84 6.78 -9.13 8.33
C PRO A 84 6.10 -9.78 7.14
N GLN A 85 6.31 -9.20 5.96
CA GLN A 85 5.72 -9.68 4.73
C GLN A 85 6.34 -11.06 4.62
N ALA A 86 5.54 -12.09 4.88
CA ALA A 86 6.01 -13.45 5.00
C ALA A 86 6.52 -13.83 3.61
N THR A 87 7.77 -13.49 3.34
CA THR A 87 8.55 -14.04 2.26
C THR A 87 8.50 -15.52 2.56
N GLY A 88 7.79 -16.27 1.72
CA GLY A 88 7.83 -17.72 1.68
C GLY A 88 9.23 -18.19 1.29
N GLY A 89 10.24 -17.80 2.06
CA GLY A 89 11.58 -18.30 2.04
C GLY A 89 11.65 -19.51 2.95
N LEU A 90 12.54 -20.44 2.60
CA LEU A 90 12.77 -21.74 3.24
C LEU A 90 12.75 -21.73 4.78
N ALA A 91 13.00 -20.60 5.46
CA ALA A 91 12.89 -20.41 6.90
C ALA A 91 11.56 -20.93 7.51
N GLY A 92 10.42 -20.70 6.84
CA GLY A 92 9.11 -21.20 7.30
C GLY A 92 8.94 -22.71 7.12
N LEU A 93 9.63 -23.30 6.12
CA LEU A 93 9.60 -24.73 5.87
C LEU A 93 10.45 -25.49 6.90
N VAL A 94 11.59 -24.92 7.32
CA VAL A 94 12.45 -25.55 8.35
C VAL A 94 11.78 -25.55 9.73
N ALA A 95 11.08 -24.46 10.09
CA ALA A 95 10.33 -24.37 11.34
C ALA A 95 9.16 -25.37 11.43
N ARG A 96 8.62 -25.79 10.28
CA ARG A 96 7.55 -26.80 10.20
C ARG A 96 8.07 -28.23 10.09
N MET A 97 9.35 -28.41 9.80
CA MET A 97 10.03 -29.73 9.76
C MET A 97 10.66 -30.11 11.10
N LEU A 98 11.13 -29.14 11.90
CA LEU A 98 11.50 -29.39 13.30
C LEU A 98 10.26 -29.29 14.19
N GLY A 99 9.45 -30.36 14.20
CA GLY A 99 8.51 -30.61 15.29
C GLY A 99 9.24 -30.67 16.65
N PRO A 100 8.54 -30.42 17.76
CA PRO A 100 9.17 -30.32 19.08
C PRO A 100 9.83 -31.65 19.45
N ARG A 101 11.17 -31.64 19.62
CA ARG A 101 11.86 -32.74 20.31
C ARG A 101 11.39 -32.72 21.75
N ARG A 102 10.65 -33.77 22.12
CA ARG A 102 10.36 -34.12 23.52
C ARG A 102 11.65 -34.42 24.26
#